data_AF-A0A1H8WBT6-F1
#
_entry.id   AF-A0A1H8WBT6-F1
#
_cell.length_a   1.000
_cell.length_b   1.000
_cell.length_c   1.000
_cell.angle_alpha   90.00
_cell.angle_beta   90.00
_cell.angle_gamma   90.00
#
_symmetry.space_group_name_H-M   'P 1'
#
loop_
_entity.id
_entity.type
_entity.pdbx_description
1 polymer ?
#
loop_
_entity_poly.entity_id
_entity_poly.type
_entity_poly.pdbx_seq_one_letter_code
_entity_poly.pdbx_strand_id
1 'polypeptide(L)'
;MTLKDLLSENLGVDDEDVWENERTPTPVRCFAVRLHSMGLSVREVEGVLAWLGVDRCYQAVWNWKEKLAETQSDPPTAEPSRVAVDEKQIEV
;
A
#
# COMPACT_ATOMS: atom_id res chain seq x y z
N MET A 1 -3.14 23.60 -1.11
CA MET A 1 -2.81 22.33 -0.45
C MET A 1 -2.88 21.24 -1.50
N THR A 2 -1.79 20.49 -1.70
CA THR A 2 -1.77 19.37 -2.65
C THR A 2 -2.34 18.11 -1.99
N LEU A 3 -2.70 17.10 -2.79
CA LEU A 3 -3.11 15.80 -2.25
C LEU A 3 -2.02 15.20 -1.35
N LYS A 4 -0.74 15.34 -1.74
CA LYS A 4 0.40 14.89 -0.92
C LYS A 4 0.34 15.54 0.46
N ASP A 5 0.19 16.86 0.53
CA ASP A 5 0.21 17.60 1.80
C ASP A 5 -0.94 17.13 2.71
N LEU A 6 -2.14 17.00 2.16
CA LEU A 6 -3.31 16.51 2.90
C LEU A 6 -3.08 15.09 3.44
N LEU A 7 -2.54 14.19 2.62
CA LEU A 7 -2.30 12.80 3.01
C LEU A 7 -1.19 12.70 4.07
N SER A 8 -0.09 13.46 3.94
CA SER A 8 0.93 13.52 4.99
C SER A 8 0.34 13.99 6.33
N GLU A 9 -0.43 15.08 6.32
CA GLU A 9 -1.04 15.64 7.54
C GLU A 9 -2.02 14.69 8.23
N ASN A 10 -2.82 13.93 7.46
CA ASN A 10 -3.93 13.16 8.01
C ASN A 10 -3.60 11.67 8.23
N LEU A 11 -2.63 11.12 7.50
CA LEU A 11 -2.35 9.68 7.53
C LEU A 11 -0.99 9.32 8.13
N GLY A 12 -0.14 10.32 8.45
CA GLY A 12 1.17 10.12 9.08
C GLY A 12 2.08 9.21 8.27
N VAL A 13 2.03 9.33 6.94
CA VAL A 13 2.74 8.47 5.96
C VAL A 13 3.94 9.20 5.41
N ASP A 14 4.90 9.46 6.29
CA ASP A 14 6.19 10.01 5.90
C ASP A 14 7.23 8.88 5.97
N ASP A 15 7.82 8.59 4.82
CA ASP A 15 8.95 7.69 4.58
C ASP A 15 8.78 6.17 4.77
N GLU A 16 8.34 5.52 3.69
CA GLU A 16 8.78 4.15 3.39
C GLU A 16 9.89 4.23 2.33
N ASP A 17 11.13 3.94 2.72
CA ASP A 17 12.36 3.92 1.90
C ASP A 17 12.26 2.95 0.69
N VAL A 18 11.23 2.12 0.69
CA VAL A 18 10.91 1.09 -0.31
C VAL A 18 10.72 1.64 -1.73
N TRP A 19 10.40 2.93 -1.88
CA TRP A 19 10.07 3.53 -3.19
C TRP A 19 10.94 4.73 -3.62
N GLU A 20 12.22 4.78 -3.23
CA GLU A 20 13.12 5.92 -3.50
C GLU A 20 13.10 6.46 -4.95
N ASN A 21 12.98 5.59 -5.97
CA ASN A 21 13.05 5.97 -7.38
C ASN A 21 11.70 6.26 -8.05
N GLU A 22 10.60 6.17 -7.32
CA GLU A 22 9.27 6.31 -7.89
C GLU A 22 8.81 7.78 -7.85
N ARG A 23 8.30 8.27 -8.98
CA ARG A 23 7.98 9.69 -9.20
C ARG A 23 6.75 10.15 -8.42
N THR A 24 5.88 9.20 -8.07
CA THR A 24 4.65 9.45 -7.33
C THR A 24 4.97 9.69 -5.85
N PRO A 25 4.46 10.75 -5.19
CA PRO A 25 4.79 11.04 -3.80
C PRO A 25 4.47 9.88 -2.84
N THR A 26 5.33 9.65 -1.82
CA THR A 26 5.14 8.59 -0.79
C THR A 26 3.74 8.56 -0.21
N PRO A 27 3.16 9.69 0.25
CA PRO A 27 1.82 9.67 0.84
C PRO A 27 0.74 9.13 -0.09
N VAL A 28 0.86 9.40 -1.40
CA VAL A 28 -0.10 8.92 -2.42
C VAL A 28 0.06 7.42 -2.66
N ARG A 29 1.28 6.90 -2.65
CA ARG A 29 1.56 5.45 -2.79
C ARG A 29 1.04 4.67 -1.59
N CYS A 30 1.35 5.14 -0.37
CA CYS A 30 0.83 4.55 0.86
C CYS A 30 -0.70 4.56 0.87
N PHE A 31 -1.32 5.66 0.44
CA PHE A 31 -2.76 5.75 0.32
C PHE A 31 -3.34 4.71 -0.66
N ALA A 32 -2.74 4.57 -1.84
CA ALA A 32 -3.15 3.57 -2.83
C ALA A 32 -3.05 2.13 -2.30
N VAL A 33 -1.94 1.79 -1.63
CA VAL A 33 -1.76 0.46 -1.04
C VAL A 33 -2.73 0.21 0.12
N ARG A 34 -3.01 1.22 0.95
CA ARG A 34 -4.02 1.13 2.02
C ARG A 34 -5.44 0.94 1.47
N LEU A 35 -5.81 1.59 0.38
CA LEU A 35 -7.11 1.36 -0.27
C LEU A 35 -7.24 -0.10 -0.73
N HIS A 36 -6.17 -0.67 -1.31
CA HIS A 36 -6.17 -2.07 -1.71
C HIS A 36 -6.29 -3.01 -0.49
N SER A 37 -5.56 -2.75 0.60
CA SER A 37 -5.66 -3.56 1.82
C SER A 37 -7.03 -3.48 2.51
N MET A 38 -7.79 -2.40 2.26
CA MET A 38 -9.20 -2.26 2.69
C MET A 38 -10.21 -3.00 1.80
N GLY A 39 -9.75 -3.66 0.73
CA GLY A 39 -10.57 -4.54 -0.11
C GLY A 39 -10.88 -4.03 -1.51
N LEU A 40 -10.37 -2.86 -1.91
CA LEU A 40 -10.51 -2.40 -3.30
C LEU A 40 -9.58 -3.21 -4.20
N SER A 41 -10.03 -3.58 -5.39
CA SER A 41 -9.14 -4.10 -6.44
C SER A 41 -8.17 -3.02 -6.91
N VAL A 42 -7.01 -3.42 -7.46
CA VAL A 42 -6.02 -2.46 -8.00
C VAL A 42 -6.57 -1.55 -9.11
N ARG A 43 -7.59 -2.00 -9.83
CA ARG A 43 -8.30 -1.20 -10.85
C ARG A 43 -9.25 -0.18 -10.23
N GLU A 44 -9.92 -0.52 -9.13
CA GLU A 44 -10.72 0.45 -8.38
C GLU A 44 -9.82 1.50 -7.75
N VAL A 45 -8.64 1.12 -7.25
CA VAL A 45 -7.65 2.08 -6.75
C VAL A 45 -7.16 3.03 -7.86
N GLU A 46 -6.85 2.52 -9.05
CA GLU A 46 -6.56 3.37 -10.24
C GLU A 46 -7.70 4.38 -10.48
N GLY A 47 -8.96 3.94 -10.43
CA GLY A 47 -10.12 4.82 -10.58
C GLY A 47 -10.20 5.92 -9.50
N VAL A 48 -9.94 5.57 -8.23
CA VAL A 48 -9.91 6.53 -7.12
C VAL A 48 -8.77 7.54 -7.31
N LEU A 49 -7.58 7.10 -7.71
CA LEU A 49 -6.45 7.98 -7.98
C LEU A 49 -6.75 8.94 -9.13
N ALA A 50 -7.33 8.44 -10.22
CA ALA A 50 -7.75 9.27 -11.34
C ALA A 50 -8.78 10.33 -10.92
N TRP A 51 -9.75 9.97 -10.06
CA TRP A 51 -10.73 10.92 -9.52
C TRP A 51 -10.07 12.02 -8.67
N LEU A 52 -8.99 11.69 -7.96
CA LEU A 52 -8.18 12.63 -7.18
C LEU A 52 -7.12 13.38 -8.00
N GLY A 53 -7.11 13.23 -9.33
CA GLY A 53 -6.19 13.91 -10.24
C GLY A 53 -4.80 13.29 -10.34
N VAL A 54 -4.64 12.04 -9.92
CA VAL A 54 -3.38 11.28 -10.02
C VAL A 54 -3.49 10.25 -11.13
N ASP A 55 -2.84 10.52 -12.27
CA ASP A 55 -2.85 9.62 -13.43
C ASP A 55 -1.81 8.51 -13.29
N ARG A 56 -2.24 7.33 -12.83
CA ARG A 56 -1.41 6.13 -12.68
C ARG A 56 -2.21 4.89 -13.03
N CYS A 57 -1.58 4.00 -13.80
CA CYS A 57 -2.21 2.74 -14.20
C CYS A 57 -2.29 1.75 -13.03
N TYR A 58 -3.21 0.78 -13.11
CA TYR A 58 -3.31 -0.30 -12.13
C TYR A 58 -1.97 -1.05 -11.91
N GLN A 59 -1.12 -1.14 -12.94
CA GLN A 59 0.19 -1.80 -12.85
C GLN A 59 1.13 -1.03 -11.91
N ALA A 60 1.04 0.30 -11.85
CA ALA A 60 1.82 1.09 -10.89
C ALA A 60 1.39 0.77 -9.46
N VAL A 61 0.08 0.71 -9.21
CA VAL A 61 -0.48 0.36 -7.90
C VAL A 61 -0.06 -1.05 -7.49
N TRP A 62 -0.15 -2.01 -8.41
CA TRP A 62 0.32 -3.38 -8.21
C TRP A 62 1.80 -3.41 -7.80
N ASN A 63 2.67 -2.72 -8.54
CA ASN A 63 4.10 -2.68 -8.25
C ASN A 63 4.42 -2.04 -6.89
N TRP A 64 3.67 -1.02 -6.46
CA TRP A 64 3.87 -0.42 -5.14
C TRP A 64 3.52 -1.42 -4.03
N LYS A 65 2.39 -2.12 -4.18
CA LYS A 65 1.96 -3.18 -3.25
C LYS A 65 2.97 -4.31 -3.17
N GLU A 66 3.46 -4.81 -4.30
CA GLU A 66 4.45 -5.89 -4.33
C GLU A 66 5.75 -5.49 -3.63
N LYS A 67 6.31 -4.31 -3.97
CA LYS A 67 7.53 -3.82 -3.32
C LYS A 67 7.38 -3.69 -1.81
N LEU A 68 6.25 -3.17 -1.32
CA LEU A 68 6.02 -3.07 0.11
C LEU A 68 5.94 -4.45 0.77
N ALA A 69 5.24 -5.39 0.14
CA ALA A 69 5.13 -6.76 0.64
C ALA A 69 6.50 -7.46 0.73
N GLU A 70 7.36 -7.27 -0.27
CA GLU A 70 8.72 -7.82 -0.29
C GLU A 70 9.62 -7.28 0.83
N THR A 71 9.35 -6.07 1.32
CA THR A 71 10.11 -5.44 2.42
C THR A 71 9.58 -5.73 3.81
N GLN A 72 8.42 -6.39 3.92
CA GLN A 72 7.86 -6.74 5.22
C GLN A 72 8.71 -7.85 5.85
N SER A 73 9.26 -7.57 7.04
CA SER A 73 10.01 -8.55 7.81
C SER A 73 9.17 -9.77 8.17
N ASP A 74 9.83 -10.92 8.31
CA ASP A 74 9.21 -12.13 8.87
C ASP A 74 8.49 -11.83 10.19
N PRO A 75 7.40 -12.57 10.50
CA PRO A 75 6.60 -12.32 11.69
C PRO A 75 7.47 -12.37 12.95
N PRO A 76 7.19 -11.48 13.93
CA PRO A 76 8.02 -11.36 15.12
C PRO A 76 8.05 -12.68 15.90
N THR A 77 9.26 -13.15 16.22
CA THR A 77 9.48 -14.29 17.12
C THR A 77 9.10 -13.88 18.54
N ALA A 78 7.87 -14.14 18.95
CA ALA A 78 7.43 -13.92 20.33
C ALA A 78 7.98 -15.04 21.25
N GLU A 79 8.29 -14.71 22.51
CA GLU A 79 8.59 -15.70 23.56
C GLU A 79 7.45 -15.76 24.59
N PRO A 80 6.90 -16.96 24.88
CA PRO A 80 7.20 -18.24 24.25
C PRO A 80 6.69 -18.31 22.80
N SER A 81 7.42 -19.01 21.94
CA SER A 81 7.05 -19.18 20.53
C SER A 81 5.84 -20.10 20.43
N ARG A 82 4.64 -19.50 20.39
CA ARG A 82 3.36 -20.18 20.13
C ARG A 82 2.75 -19.57 18.89
N VAL A 83 2.43 -20.40 17.90
CA VAL A 83 1.85 -19.97 16.62
C VAL A 83 0.45 -20.58 16.50
N ALA A 84 -0.57 -19.74 16.37
CA ALA A 84 -1.89 -20.18 15.95
C ALA A 84 -1.91 -20.27 14.42
N VAL A 85 -2.44 -21.37 13.88
CA VAL A 85 -2.54 -21.60 12.43
C VAL A 85 -4.01 -21.64 12.06
N ASP A 86 -4.40 -20.88 11.05
CA ASP A 86 -5.74 -20.83 10.47
C ASP A 86 -5.63 -21.06 8.96
N GLU A 87 -6.57 -21.80 8.37
CA GLU A 87 -6.62 -22.08 6.94
C GLU A 87 -7.79 -21.33 6.32
N LYS A 88 -7.50 -20.49 5.32
CA LYS A 88 -8.51 -19.78 4.54
C LYS A 88 -8.39 -20.16 3.07
N GLN A 89 -9.45 -20.78 2.54
CA GLN A 89 -9.54 -21.08 1.12
C GLN A 89 -9.92 -19.83 0.33
N ILE A 90 -9.23 -19.61 -0.80
CA ILE A 90 -9.53 -18.59 -1.80
C ILE A 90 -9.64 -19.25 -3.18
N GLU A 91 -10.48 -18.71 -4.04
CA GLU A 91 -10.55 -19.10 -5.46
C GLU A 91 -9.53 -18.28 -6.26
N VAL A 92 -8.89 -18.91 -7.26
CA VAL A 92 -7.88 -18.31 -8.14
C VAL A 92 -8.46 -18.14 -9.54
#